data_AF-S4PAP7-F1
#
_entry.id   AF-S4PAP7-F1
#
_cell.length_a   1.000
_cell.length_b   1.000
_cell.length_c   1.000
_cell.angle_alpha   90.00
_cell.angle_beta   90.00
_cell.angle_gamma   90.00
#
_symmetry.space_group_name_H-M   'P 1'
#
loop_
_entity.id
_entity.type
_entity.pdbx_description
1 polymer ?
#
loop_
_entity_poly.entity_id
_entity_poly.type
_entity_poly.pdbx_seq_one_letter_code
_entity_poly.pdbx_strand_id
1 'polypeptide(L)' 'MQGLTEISLSDCKILRLPGNVFEGLRGLKTLRLRSMNTQWGHNKELELSLGAFNGLRELHTLDLAYNNV' A
#
# COMPACT_ATOMS: atom_id res chain seq x y z
N MET A 1 15.12 -9.91 17.22
CA MET A 1 14.51 -10.13 15.90
C MET A 1 14.10 -8.76 15.35
N GLN A 2 14.72 -8.28 14.27
CA GLN A 2 14.29 -7.05 13.62
C GLN A 2 13.05 -7.37 12.79
N GLY A 3 11.90 -6.79 13.17
CA GLY A 3 10.67 -6.86 12.37
C GLY A 3 10.73 -5.89 11.19
N LEU A 4 9.93 -6.14 10.17
CA LEU A 4 9.82 -5.25 9.02
C LEU A 4 9.25 -3.89 9.46
N THR A 5 9.99 -2.81 9.20
CA THR A 5 9.59 -1.44 9.60
C THR A 5 9.19 -0.57 8.42
N GLU A 6 9.61 -0.92 7.20
CA GLU A 6 9.32 -0.15 5.99
C GLU A 6 8.97 -1.07 4.81
N ILE A 7 7.92 -0.69 4.09
CA ILE A 7 7.57 -1.21 2.77
C ILE A 7 7.49 -0.04 1.82
N SER A 8 8.17 -0.15 0.69
CA SER A 8 8.07 0.80 -0.42
C SER A 8 7.85 0.05 -1.72
N LEU A 9 6.66 0.18 -2.30
CA LEU A 9 6.33 -0.32 -3.64
C LEU A 9 6.18 0.89 -4.55
N SER A 10 6.94 0.92 -5.64
CA SER A 10 6.91 1.99 -6.63
C SER A 10 6.95 1.38 -8.02
N ASP A 11 6.18 1.93 -8.95
CA ASP A 11 6.09 1.46 -10.34
C ASP A 11 5.72 -0.04 -10.44
N CYS A 12 4.83 -0.49 -9.54
CA CYS A 12 4.31 -1.86 -9.50
C CYS A 12 2.84 -1.94 -9.93
N LYS A 13 2.49 -2.89 -10.82
CA LYS A 13 1.16 -3.14 -11.45
C LYS A 13 0.06 -3.60 -10.49
N ILE A 14 -0.02 -2.94 -9.35
CA ILE A 14 -0.95 -3.22 -8.27
C ILE A 14 -2.24 -2.46 -8.56
N LEU A 15 -3.25 -3.20 -8.98
CA LEU A 15 -4.58 -2.65 -9.25
C LEU A 15 -5.51 -2.71 -8.03
N ARG A 16 -5.19 -3.54 -7.04
CA ARG A 16 -6.08 -3.73 -5.88
C ARG A 16 -5.31 -4.03 -4.61
N LEU A 17 -5.71 -3.38 -3.51
CA LEU A 17 -5.38 -3.79 -2.14
C LEU A 17 -6.61 -4.43 -1.49
N PRO A 18 -6.63 -5.77 -1.30
CA PRO A 18 -7.71 -6.43 -0.60
C PRO A 18 -7.69 -6.09 0.90
N GLY A 19 -8.83 -6.32 1.58
CA GLY A 19 -8.92 -6.14 3.03
C GLY A 19 -7.89 -7.01 3.75
N ASN A 20 -7.31 -6.47 4.83
CA ASN A 20 -6.31 -7.17 5.66
C ASN A 20 -5.02 -7.59 4.93
N VAL A 21 -4.68 -7.02 3.76
CA VAL A 21 -3.47 -7.40 3.00
C VAL A 21 -2.16 -7.19 3.78
N PHE A 22 -2.17 -6.28 4.77
CA PHE A 22 -1.04 -6.01 5.65
C PHE A 22 -1.20 -6.62 7.06
N GLU A 23 -2.13 -7.55 7.23
CA GLU A 23 -2.33 -8.21 8.51
C GLU A 23 -1.06 -8.91 8.99
N GLY A 24 -0.73 -8.73 10.27
CA GLY A 24 0.50 -9.28 10.87
C GLY A 24 1.73 -8.36 10.79
N LEU A 25 1.71 -7.31 9.95
CA LEU A 25 2.78 -6.31 9.89
C LEU A 25 2.66 -5.26 11.02
N ARG A 26 2.58 -5.75 12.25
CA ARG A 26 2.26 -4.93 13.43
C ARG A 26 3.31 -3.85 13.72
N GLY A 27 4.57 -4.09 13.38
CA GLY A 27 5.69 -3.17 13.59
C GLY A 27 6.05 -2.30 12.38
N LEU A 28 5.22 -2.32 11.32
CA LEU A 28 5.48 -1.51 10.13
C LEU A 28 5.21 -0.04 10.43
N LYS A 29 6.22 0.80 10.20
CA LYS A 29 6.18 2.24 10.48
C LYS A 29 5.95 3.08 9.23
N THR A 30 6.45 2.61 8.09
CA THR A 30 6.35 3.32 6.82
C THR A 30 5.79 2.39 5.75
N LEU A 31 4.70 2.83 5.11
CA LEU A 31 4.13 2.19 3.93
C LEU A 31 4.09 3.23 2.80
N ARG A 32 4.86 3.01 1.74
CA ARG A 32 4.77 3.77 0.50
C ARG A 32 4.27 2.88 -0.62
N LEU A 33 3.18 3.29 -1.24
CA LEU A 33 2.60 2.62 -2.39
C LEU A 33 2.45 3.66 -3.48
N ARG A 34 3.15 3.47 -4.59
CA ARG A 34 3.08 4.34 -5.77
C ARG A 34 2.98 3.45 -7.01
N SER A 35 1.78 2.99 -7.31
CA SER A 35 1.52 2.05 -8.40
C SER A 35 1.82 2.68 -9.76
N MET A 36 1.64 3.99 -9.94
CA MET A 36 1.77 4.62 -11.26
C MET A 36 0.87 3.97 -12.31
N ASN A 37 -0.29 3.42 -11.90
CA ASN A 37 -1.19 2.66 -12.77
C ASN A 37 -1.61 3.43 -14.04
N THR A 38 -1.67 4.76 -13.98
CA THR A 38 -1.98 5.62 -15.12
C THR A 38 -0.97 5.49 -16.27
N GLN A 39 0.26 5.06 -15.99
CA GLN A 39 1.28 4.78 -17.01
C GLN A 39 0.99 3.49 -17.79
N TRP A 40 0.11 2.63 -17.30
CA TRP A 40 -0.20 1.33 -17.92
C TRP A 40 -1.58 1.25 -18.55
N GLY A 41 -2.36 2.32 -18.47
CA GLY A 41 -3.63 2.47 -19.17
C GLY A 41 -4.57 3.46 -18.48
N HIS A 42 -5.39 4.14 -19.27
CA HIS A 42 -6.29 5.20 -18.79
C HIS A 42 -7.35 4.73 -17.79
N ASN A 43 -7.70 3.44 -17.81
CA ASN A 43 -8.69 2.83 -16.92
C ASN A 43 -8.02 1.90 -15.90
N LYS A 44 -6.86 2.29 -15.39
CA LYS A 44 -6.11 1.53 -14.38
C LYS A 44 -5.94 2.45 -13.18
N GLU A 45 -6.77 2.21 -12.18
CA GLU A 45 -6.76 2.91 -10.90
C GLU A 45 -6.43 1.92 -9.78
N LEU A 46 -5.94 2.42 -8.65
CA LEU A 46 -5.73 1.58 -7.47
C LEU A 46 -7.04 1.44 -6.70
N GLU A 47 -7.60 0.23 -6.65
CA GLU A 47 -8.78 -0.06 -5.85
C GLU A 47 -8.38 -0.43 -4.41
N LEU A 48 -8.93 0.28 -3.43
CA LEU A 48 -8.75 -0.01 -2.01
C LEU A 48 -10.01 -0.66 -1.44
N SER A 49 -9.86 -1.90 -0.95
CA SER A 49 -10.94 -2.55 -0.21
C SER A 49 -11.03 -1.98 1.21
N LEU A 50 -12.24 -2.02 1.79
CA LEU A 50 -12.43 -1.62 3.19
C LEU A 50 -11.53 -2.46 4.10
N GLY A 51 -10.80 -1.79 4.99
CA GLY A 51 -9.84 -2.46 5.88
C GLY A 51 -8.53 -2.91 5.21
N ALA A 52 -8.18 -2.41 4.01
CA ALA A 52 -6.90 -2.73 3.36
C ALA A 52 -5.67 -2.49 4.27
N PHE A 53 -5.72 -1.48 5.13
CA PHE A 53 -4.65 -1.11 6.06
C PHE A 53 -4.79 -1.71 7.47
N ASN A 54 -5.72 -2.65 7.67
CA ASN A 54 -5.88 -3.32 8.96
C ASN A 54 -4.59 -4.04 9.39
N GLY A 55 -4.32 -4.04 10.70
CA GLY A 55 -3.17 -4.71 11.29
C GLY A 55 -1.89 -3.87 11.36
N LEU A 56 -1.84 -2.72 10.68
CA LEU A 56 -0.73 -1.75 10.71
C LEU A 56 -0.74 -0.89 11.98
N ARG A 57 -0.50 -1.51 13.14
CA ARG A 57 -0.66 -0.88 14.46
C ARG A 57 0.34 0.23 14.77
N GLU A 58 1.52 0.17 14.17
CA GLU A 58 2.60 1.14 14.38
C GLU A 58 2.85 2.02 13.14
N LEU A 59 1.88 2.18 12.24
CA LEU A 59 2.08 2.98 11.04
C LEU A 59 2.14 4.47 11.37
N HIS A 60 3.25 5.10 11.02
CA HIS A 60 3.48 6.53 11.20
C HIS A 60 3.46 7.29 9.87
N THR A 61 3.77 6.60 8.76
CA THR A 61 3.84 7.21 7.43
C THR A 61 3.11 6.35 6.42
N LEU A 62 2.10 6.93 5.78
CA LEU A 62 1.38 6.37 4.65
C LEU A 62 1.53 7.31 3.45
N ASP A 63 2.26 6.85 2.43
CA ASP A 63 2.38 7.53 1.14
C ASP A 63 1.59 6.75 0.08
N LEU A 64 0.52 7.36 -0.42
CA LEU A 64 -0.31 6.85 -1.51
C LEU A 64 -0.23 7.73 -2.77
N ALA A 65 0.82 8.55 -2.91
CA ALA A 65 0.98 9.39 -4.09
C ALA A 65 1.03 8.56 -5.38
N TYR A 66 0.68 9.17 -6.52
CA TYR A 66 0.73 8.50 -7.83
C TYR A 66 -0.10 7.20 -7.94
N ASN A 67 -1.16 7.07 -7.14
CA ASN A 67 -2.12 5.95 -7.21
C ASN A 67 -3.50 6.35 -7.74
N ASN A 68 -3.75 7.64 -7.98
CA ASN A 68 -5.05 8.18 -8.38
C ASN A 68 -6.20 7.79 -7.43
N VAL A 69 -5.96 7.90 -6.11
CA VAL A 69 -6.92 7.60 -5.01
C VAL A 69 -7.46 8.88 -4.41
#